data_AF-A0A538AVC8-F1
#
_entry.id   AF-A0A538AVC8-F1
#
_cell.length_a   1.000
_cell.length_b   1.000
_cell.length_c   1.000
_cell.angle_alpha   90.00
_cell.angle_beta   90.00
_cell.angle_gamma   90.00
#
_symmetry.space_group_name_H-M   'P 1'
#
loop_
_entity.id
_entity.type
_entity.pdbx_description
1 polymer ?
#
loop_
_entity_poly.entity_id
_entity_poly.type
_entity_poly.pdbx_seq_one_letter_code
_entity_poly.pdbx_strand_id
1 'polypeptide(L)'
;MGGIAAAWRRFWFEPQPTSTLGVVRIAFGIVVLGWTLSLAPDLRTFFGTSGIVPTQPPARWWFDPLKTFHSDTALFALYGVLIVGAICLLIGFQSRLASIVVFLGILTLERRDPYIFNSGDVLVRNLAFYLMLAPTGVALSVDRWRKAKDHFWEFPARAPWALRLIQVQLSVTYAATVWAKVQGTSWNNGTAVSYALRLGDLERFHVPGFITHNLLISNIMTLGTLALEASLAVLIWNRKARPYVLVLGVFMHVAIALNIMVGFFSMAILTAYVAFIPPDTMTRVVERARLRFRRSAEIKPFDASPVATPQST
;
A
#
# COMPACT_ATOMS: atom_id res chain seq x y z
N MET A 1 5.07 22.19 -33.45
CA MET A 1 4.29 20.98 -33.07
C MET A 1 4.97 20.05 -32.04
N GLY A 2 6.02 20.48 -31.30
CA GLY A 2 6.78 19.59 -30.40
C GLY A 2 6.41 19.56 -28.91
N GLY A 3 5.56 20.48 -28.42
CA GLY A 3 5.35 20.69 -26.98
C GLY A 3 4.65 19.54 -26.23
N ILE A 4 3.50 19.08 -26.75
CA ILE A 4 2.67 18.06 -26.08
C ILE A 4 3.36 16.69 -26.09
N ALA A 5 3.90 16.27 -27.24
CA ALA A 5 4.61 15.00 -27.35
C ALA A 5 5.90 14.96 -26.50
N ALA A 6 6.61 16.08 -26.36
CA ALA A 6 7.75 16.19 -25.45
C ALA A 6 7.32 16.14 -23.98
N ALA A 7 6.25 16.85 -23.61
CA ALA A 7 5.71 16.81 -22.24
C ALA A 7 5.21 15.41 -21.85
N TRP A 8 4.53 14.71 -22.77
CA TRP A 8 4.09 13.33 -22.59
C TRP A 8 5.28 12.39 -22.37
N ARG A 9 6.30 12.47 -23.23
CA ARG A 9 7.52 11.66 -23.10
C ARG A 9 8.22 11.95 -21.77
N ARG A 10 8.31 13.22 -21.39
CA ARG A 10 8.93 13.63 -20.12
C ARG A 10 8.17 13.08 -18.92
N PHE A 11 6.85 13.17 -18.92
CA PHE A 11 6.02 12.71 -17.81
C PHE A 11 6.16 11.20 -17.54
N TRP A 12 6.09 10.39 -18.61
CA TRP A 12 6.07 8.94 -18.52
C TRP A 12 7.47 8.29 -18.51
N PHE A 13 8.41 8.82 -19.29
CA PHE A 13 9.62 8.09 -19.66
C PHE A 13 10.94 8.78 -19.31
N GLU A 14 10.94 10.04 -18.88
CA GLU A 14 12.17 10.69 -18.40
C GLU A 14 12.74 9.88 -17.22
N PRO A 15 13.97 9.34 -17.33
CA PRO A 15 14.53 8.48 -16.31
C PRO A 15 14.64 9.20 -14.97
N GLN A 16 14.21 8.55 -13.90
CA GLN A 16 14.31 9.06 -12.53
C GLN A 16 14.96 8.02 -11.61
N PRO A 17 15.66 8.43 -10.54
CA PRO A 17 16.21 7.51 -9.56
C PRO A 17 15.14 6.57 -9.00
N THR A 18 15.51 5.30 -8.81
CA THR A 18 14.58 4.23 -8.42
C THR A 18 14.38 4.11 -6.91
N SER A 19 14.86 5.08 -6.13
CA SER A 19 14.71 5.13 -4.66
C SER A 19 13.23 5.07 -4.23
N THR A 20 12.37 5.90 -4.82
CA THR A 20 10.92 5.88 -4.55
C THR A 20 10.30 4.54 -4.91
N LEU A 21 10.64 3.95 -6.07
CA LEU A 21 10.10 2.65 -6.48
C LEU A 21 10.48 1.53 -5.50
N GLY A 22 11.74 1.51 -5.05
CA GLY A 22 12.21 0.53 -4.07
C GLY A 22 11.44 0.61 -2.75
N VAL A 23 11.17 1.82 -2.26
CA VAL A 23 10.39 2.01 -1.03
C VAL A 23 8.91 1.70 -1.22
N VAL A 24 8.31 2.05 -2.36
CA VAL A 24 6.94 1.63 -2.72
C VAL A 24 6.83 0.11 -2.72
N ARG A 25 7.82 -0.62 -3.28
CA ARG A 25 7.84 -2.09 -3.25
C ARG A 25 7.89 -2.62 -1.82
N ILE A 26 8.74 -2.07 -0.95
CA ILE A 26 8.82 -2.49 0.45
C ILE A 26 7.49 -2.26 1.16
N ALA A 27 6.95 -1.04 1.07
CA ALA A 27 5.69 -0.67 1.70
C ALA A 27 4.55 -1.59 1.21
N PHE A 28 4.45 -1.80 -0.10
CA PHE A 28 3.46 -2.71 -0.67
C PHE A 28 3.66 -4.16 -0.24
N GLY A 29 4.91 -4.63 -0.18
CA GLY A 29 5.27 -5.96 0.32
C GLY A 29 4.78 -6.20 1.75
N ILE A 30 4.87 -5.18 2.63
CA ILE A 30 4.34 -5.24 3.99
C ILE A 30 2.81 -5.32 3.97
N VAL A 31 2.17 -4.45 3.18
CA VAL A 31 0.70 -4.41 3.06
C VAL A 31 0.15 -5.72 2.55
N VAL A 32 0.72 -6.28 1.48
CA VAL A 32 0.21 -7.53 0.91
C VAL A 32 0.49 -8.73 1.79
N LEU A 33 1.63 -8.77 2.49
CA LEU A 33 1.89 -9.81 3.48
C LEU A 33 0.87 -9.74 4.62
N GLY A 34 0.62 -8.54 5.15
CA GLY A 34 -0.41 -8.34 6.18
C GLY A 34 -1.81 -8.73 5.69
N TRP A 35 -2.16 -8.33 4.46
CA TRP A 35 -3.43 -8.67 3.82
C TRP A 35 -3.59 -10.17 3.70
N THR A 36 -2.59 -10.88 3.18
CA THR A 36 -2.64 -12.34 3.07
C THR A 36 -2.76 -12.99 4.44
N LEU A 37 -1.95 -12.58 5.44
CA LEU A 37 -2.01 -13.15 6.79
C LEU A 37 -3.36 -12.90 7.48
N SER A 38 -4.02 -11.77 7.21
CA SER A 38 -5.34 -11.49 7.80
C SER A 38 -6.45 -12.42 7.32
N LEU A 39 -6.26 -13.10 6.18
CA LEU A 39 -7.22 -14.09 5.68
C LEU A 39 -7.13 -15.42 6.42
N ALA A 40 -6.08 -15.67 7.21
CA ALA A 40 -5.83 -16.97 7.83
C ALA A 40 -6.98 -17.49 8.73
N PRO A 41 -7.60 -16.67 9.60
CA PRO A 41 -8.64 -17.16 10.53
C PRO A 41 -9.85 -17.74 9.80
N ASP A 42 -10.24 -17.12 8.69
CA ASP A 42 -11.47 -17.42 7.98
C ASP A 42 -11.24 -18.04 6.58
N LEU A 43 -10.01 -18.50 6.31
CA LEU A 43 -9.61 -18.94 4.97
C LEU A 43 -10.49 -20.09 4.46
N ARG A 44 -10.75 -21.10 5.30
CA ARG A 44 -11.66 -22.22 4.94
C ARG A 44 -13.11 -21.76 4.87
N THR A 45 -13.51 -20.88 5.78
CA THR A 45 -14.89 -20.39 5.88
C THR A 45 -15.32 -19.65 4.62
N PHE A 46 -14.45 -18.80 4.06
CA PHE A 46 -14.77 -18.01 2.87
C PHE A 46 -14.37 -18.69 1.55
N PHE A 47 -13.22 -19.37 1.50
CA PHE A 47 -12.67 -19.87 0.24
C PHE A 47 -12.69 -21.40 0.10
N GLY A 48 -12.93 -22.14 1.18
CA GLY A 48 -12.92 -23.60 1.19
C GLY A 48 -14.04 -24.22 0.37
N THR A 49 -13.91 -25.49 0.02
CA THR A 49 -14.93 -26.22 -0.78
C THR A 49 -16.23 -26.42 0.00
N SER A 50 -16.18 -26.34 1.33
CA SER A 50 -17.33 -26.41 2.24
C SER A 50 -17.62 -25.06 2.93
N GLY A 51 -17.09 -23.96 2.38
CA GLY A 51 -17.29 -22.61 2.91
C GLY A 51 -18.67 -22.03 2.59
N ILE A 52 -18.88 -20.76 2.96
CA ILE A 52 -20.14 -20.02 2.75
C ILE A 52 -20.48 -19.92 1.26
N VAL A 53 -19.47 -19.79 0.42
CA VAL A 53 -19.58 -19.81 -1.05
C VAL A 53 -18.85 -21.06 -1.56
N PRO A 54 -19.49 -22.25 -1.57
CA PRO A 54 -18.83 -23.50 -1.92
C PRO A 54 -18.31 -23.51 -3.35
N THR A 55 -19.06 -22.94 -4.29
CA THR A 55 -18.70 -22.90 -5.71
C THR A 55 -18.36 -21.49 -6.15
N GLN A 56 -17.27 -21.35 -6.91
CA GLN A 56 -16.85 -20.05 -7.41
C GLN A 56 -17.92 -19.45 -8.34
N PRO A 57 -18.32 -18.17 -8.17
CA PRO A 57 -19.25 -17.51 -9.07
C PRO A 57 -18.77 -17.53 -10.54
N PRO A 58 -19.68 -17.64 -11.52
CA PRO A 58 -19.30 -17.70 -12.92
C PRO A 58 -18.65 -16.37 -13.36
N ALA A 59 -17.42 -16.45 -13.85
CA ALA A 59 -16.74 -15.33 -14.48
C ALA A 59 -16.65 -15.54 -16.00
N ARG A 60 -16.92 -14.49 -16.77
CA ARG A 60 -16.72 -14.48 -18.23
C ARG A 60 -15.25 -14.12 -18.50
N TRP A 61 -14.59 -14.88 -19.38
CA TRP A 61 -13.28 -14.54 -19.97
C TRP A 61 -12.04 -14.55 -19.04
N TRP A 62 -11.86 -15.58 -18.21
CA TRP A 62 -10.62 -15.79 -17.44
C TRP A 62 -10.41 -17.27 -17.07
N PHE A 63 -9.16 -17.65 -16.82
CA PHE A 63 -8.82 -18.96 -16.27
C PHE A 63 -8.74 -18.85 -14.73
N ASP A 64 -9.61 -19.58 -14.03
CA ASP A 64 -9.73 -19.53 -12.57
C ASP A 64 -9.07 -20.78 -11.94
N PRO A 65 -7.84 -20.68 -11.38
CA PRO A 65 -7.12 -21.85 -10.86
C PRO A 65 -7.89 -22.63 -9.80
N LEU A 66 -8.56 -21.94 -8.86
CA LEU A 66 -9.34 -22.59 -7.80
C LEU A 66 -10.70 -23.13 -8.27
N LYS A 67 -11.19 -22.71 -9.44
CA LYS A 67 -12.34 -23.33 -10.09
C LYS A 67 -11.94 -24.63 -10.77
N THR A 68 -10.78 -24.64 -11.44
CA THR A 68 -10.26 -25.83 -12.13
C THR A 68 -9.77 -26.88 -11.14
N PHE A 69 -9.02 -26.46 -10.11
CA PHE A 69 -8.52 -27.32 -9.04
C PHE A 69 -9.35 -27.10 -7.77
N HIS A 70 -10.63 -27.49 -7.83
CA HIS A 70 -11.56 -27.27 -6.73
C HIS A 70 -11.28 -28.19 -5.53
N SER A 71 -10.35 -27.78 -4.66
CA SER A 71 -9.98 -28.50 -3.44
C SER A 71 -9.40 -27.56 -2.39
N ASP A 72 -9.60 -27.90 -1.11
CA ASP A 72 -8.96 -27.21 0.01
C ASP A 72 -7.42 -27.27 -0.09
N THR A 73 -6.86 -28.37 -0.58
CA THR A 73 -5.41 -28.50 -0.80
C THR A 73 -4.89 -27.46 -1.79
N ALA A 74 -5.60 -27.23 -2.91
CA ALA A 74 -5.22 -26.20 -3.88
C ALA A 74 -5.33 -24.79 -3.29
N LEU A 75 -6.35 -24.54 -2.45
CA LEU A 75 -6.49 -23.28 -1.71
C LEU A 75 -5.30 -23.04 -0.77
N PHE A 76 -4.94 -24.01 0.07
CA PHE A 76 -3.79 -23.87 0.98
C PHE A 76 -2.47 -23.73 0.23
N ALA A 77 -2.29 -24.46 -0.86
CA ALA A 77 -1.11 -24.34 -1.70
C ALA A 77 -1.00 -22.93 -2.30
N LEU A 78 -2.08 -22.41 -2.90
CA LEU A 78 -2.13 -21.03 -3.43
C LEU A 78 -1.84 -20.01 -2.34
N TYR A 79 -2.45 -20.17 -1.16
CA TYR A 79 -2.27 -19.28 -0.02
C TYR A 79 -0.81 -19.27 0.45
N GLY A 80 -0.17 -20.44 0.60
CA GLY A 80 1.24 -20.56 0.95
C GLY A 80 2.16 -19.95 -0.11
N VAL A 81 1.88 -20.20 -1.40
CA VAL A 81 2.60 -19.58 -2.53
C VAL A 81 2.49 -18.05 -2.49
N LEU A 82 1.31 -17.52 -2.16
CA LEU A 82 1.09 -16.08 -2.03
C LEU A 82 1.88 -15.48 -0.86
N ILE A 83 1.93 -16.15 0.31
CA ILE A 83 2.76 -15.71 1.44
C ILE A 83 4.24 -15.65 1.03
N VAL A 84 4.75 -16.72 0.42
CA VAL A 84 6.15 -16.75 -0.05
C VAL A 84 6.39 -15.68 -1.11
N GLY A 85 5.47 -15.49 -2.05
CA GLY A 85 5.50 -14.42 -3.04
C GLY A 85 5.54 -13.03 -2.42
N ALA A 86 4.73 -12.78 -1.39
CA ALA A 86 4.69 -11.53 -0.64
C ALA A 86 6.01 -11.25 0.09
N ILE A 87 6.60 -12.25 0.75
CA ILE A 87 7.91 -12.14 1.42
C ILE A 87 9.01 -11.86 0.38
N CYS A 88 9.03 -12.61 -0.72
CA CYS A 88 9.98 -12.42 -1.81
C CYS A 88 9.85 -11.02 -2.43
N LEU A 89 8.63 -10.52 -2.63
CA LEU A 89 8.38 -9.16 -3.11
C LEU A 89 8.84 -8.12 -2.09
N LEU A 90 8.56 -8.32 -0.80
CA LEU A 90 8.95 -7.45 0.30
C LEU A 90 10.47 -7.25 0.36
N ILE A 91 11.25 -8.32 0.27
CA ILE A 91 12.73 -8.25 0.30
C ILE A 91 13.34 -7.96 -1.09
N GLY A 92 12.54 -8.07 -2.16
CA GLY A 92 13.00 -7.92 -3.53
C GLY A 92 13.89 -9.08 -4.01
N PHE A 93 13.50 -10.31 -3.70
CA PHE A 93 14.13 -11.53 -4.21
C PHE A 93 13.30 -12.12 -5.36
N GLN A 94 13.95 -12.41 -6.50
CA GLN A 94 13.28 -12.82 -7.74
C GLN A 94 12.10 -11.89 -8.07
N SER A 95 12.32 -10.57 -7.97
CA SER A 95 11.27 -9.58 -7.78
C SER A 95 10.22 -9.58 -8.90
N ARG A 96 10.64 -9.88 -10.14
CA ARG A 96 9.72 -10.00 -11.28
C ARG A 96 8.78 -11.19 -11.12
N LEU A 97 9.31 -12.37 -10.80
CA LEU A 97 8.49 -13.55 -10.54
C LEU A 97 7.60 -13.36 -9.31
N ALA A 98 8.17 -12.85 -8.21
CA ALA A 98 7.43 -12.58 -6.98
C ALA A 98 6.24 -11.64 -7.21
N SER A 99 6.43 -10.56 -7.96
CA SER A 99 5.36 -9.61 -8.28
C SER A 99 4.23 -10.21 -9.14
N ILE A 100 4.56 -11.11 -10.07
CA ILE A 100 3.57 -11.85 -10.88
C ILE A 100 2.78 -12.80 -9.98
N VAL A 101 3.47 -13.58 -9.14
CA VAL A 101 2.84 -14.52 -8.20
C VAL A 101 1.89 -13.78 -7.26
N VAL A 102 2.32 -12.64 -6.71
CA VAL A 102 1.48 -11.83 -5.82
C VAL A 102 0.23 -11.32 -6.54
N PHE A 103 0.37 -10.73 -7.74
CA PHE A 103 -0.78 -10.24 -8.49
C PHE A 103 -1.78 -11.35 -8.84
N LEU A 104 -1.30 -12.49 -9.35
CA LEU A 104 -2.15 -13.61 -9.72
C LEU A 104 -2.79 -14.28 -8.50
N GLY A 105 -2.08 -14.36 -7.38
CA GLY A 105 -2.60 -14.90 -6.13
C GLY A 105 -3.75 -14.05 -5.57
N ILE A 106 -3.56 -12.73 -5.49
CA ILE A 106 -4.63 -11.79 -5.08
C ILE A 106 -5.83 -11.92 -6.04
N LEU A 107 -5.59 -11.82 -7.34
CA LEU A 107 -6.66 -11.89 -8.34
C LEU A 107 -7.44 -13.21 -8.26
N THR A 108 -6.76 -14.32 -7.98
CA THR A 108 -7.39 -15.64 -7.84
C THR A 108 -8.26 -15.71 -6.59
N LEU A 109 -7.79 -15.22 -5.45
CA LEU A 109 -8.57 -15.18 -4.21
C LEU A 109 -9.78 -14.25 -4.34
N GLU A 110 -9.60 -13.05 -4.90
CA GLU A 110 -10.68 -12.09 -5.13
C GLU A 110 -11.76 -12.60 -6.07
N ARG A 111 -11.41 -13.50 -7.00
CA ARG A 111 -12.40 -14.16 -7.86
C ARG A 111 -13.04 -15.38 -7.22
N ARG A 112 -12.36 -16.05 -6.29
CA ARG A 112 -12.86 -17.23 -5.59
C ARG A 112 -14.08 -16.89 -4.73
N ASP A 113 -14.05 -15.76 -4.04
CA ASP A 113 -15.20 -15.21 -3.32
C ASP A 113 -15.22 -13.68 -3.42
N PRO A 114 -15.90 -13.10 -4.42
CA PRO A 114 -15.92 -11.65 -4.62
C PRO A 114 -16.74 -10.88 -3.59
N TYR A 115 -17.53 -11.56 -2.74
CA TYR A 115 -18.52 -10.90 -1.88
C TYR A 115 -17.94 -10.39 -0.56
N ILE A 116 -16.79 -10.91 -0.15
CA ILE A 116 -16.13 -10.55 1.12
C ILE A 116 -15.16 -9.37 0.98
N PHE A 117 -14.90 -8.92 -0.25
CA PHE A 117 -13.92 -7.88 -0.54
C PHE A 117 -14.58 -6.50 -0.74
N ASN A 118 -13.83 -5.46 -0.42
CA ASN A 118 -14.23 -4.06 -0.60
C ASN A 118 -13.28 -3.33 -1.56
N SER A 119 -13.49 -2.02 -1.75
CA SER A 119 -12.68 -1.20 -2.68
C SER A 119 -11.20 -1.10 -2.29
N GLY A 120 -10.85 -1.36 -1.03
CA GLY A 120 -9.47 -1.47 -0.56
C GLY A 120 -8.73 -2.66 -1.13
N ASP A 121 -9.39 -3.81 -1.20
CA ASP A 121 -8.83 -5.03 -1.80
C ASP A 121 -8.58 -4.83 -3.29
N VAL A 122 -9.55 -4.23 -3.99
CA VAL A 122 -9.40 -3.82 -5.39
C VAL A 122 -8.19 -2.89 -5.59
N LEU A 123 -7.94 -1.96 -4.65
CA LEU A 123 -6.76 -1.09 -4.70
C LEU A 123 -5.47 -1.90 -4.49
N VAL A 124 -5.43 -2.83 -3.55
CA VAL A 124 -4.29 -3.75 -3.33
C VAL A 124 -3.98 -4.53 -4.60
N ARG A 125 -5.00 -5.11 -5.26
CA ARG A 125 -4.86 -5.79 -6.55
C ARG A 125 -4.31 -4.87 -7.64
N ASN A 126 -4.81 -3.64 -7.74
CA ASN A 126 -4.34 -2.68 -8.75
C ASN A 126 -2.87 -2.27 -8.52
N LEU A 127 -2.46 -2.07 -7.27
CA LEU A 127 -1.05 -1.82 -6.94
C LEU A 127 -0.16 -3.01 -7.28
N ALA A 128 -0.61 -4.24 -6.99
CA ALA A 128 0.10 -5.45 -7.41
C ALA A 128 0.27 -5.51 -8.93
N PHE A 129 -0.78 -5.18 -9.69
CA PHE A 129 -0.73 -5.14 -11.15
C PHE A 129 0.33 -4.16 -11.66
N TYR A 130 0.37 -2.94 -11.12
CA TYR A 130 1.38 -1.95 -11.54
C TYR A 130 2.80 -2.37 -11.17
N LEU A 131 3.00 -2.95 -9.98
CA LEU A 131 4.31 -3.43 -9.54
C LEU A 131 4.79 -4.66 -10.30
N MET A 132 3.87 -5.51 -10.78
CA MET A 132 4.19 -6.62 -11.68
C MET A 132 4.90 -6.17 -12.95
N LEU A 133 4.56 -4.97 -13.44
CA LEU A 133 5.16 -4.42 -14.65
C LEU A 133 6.40 -3.55 -14.37
N ALA A 134 6.61 -3.14 -13.11
CA ALA A 134 7.69 -2.26 -12.72
C ALA A 134 9.01 -3.01 -12.50
N PRO A 135 10.18 -2.36 -12.72
CA PRO A 135 11.47 -2.94 -12.40
C PRO A 135 11.75 -2.89 -10.89
N THR A 136 10.95 -3.58 -10.07
CA THR A 136 10.97 -3.50 -8.60
C THR A 136 12.25 -4.03 -7.94
N GLY A 137 13.07 -4.78 -8.67
CA GLY A 137 14.30 -5.39 -8.19
C GLY A 137 15.56 -4.54 -8.39
N VAL A 138 15.45 -3.32 -8.91
CA VAL A 138 16.62 -2.48 -9.25
C VAL A 138 17.12 -1.59 -8.12
N ALA A 139 16.40 -1.50 -7.00
CA ALA A 139 16.77 -0.71 -5.83
C ALA A 139 16.28 -1.39 -4.55
N LEU A 140 17.10 -1.31 -3.48
CA LEU A 140 16.77 -1.81 -2.13
C LEU A 140 16.27 -3.26 -2.11
N SER A 141 16.89 -4.13 -2.90
CA SER A 141 16.43 -5.50 -3.18
C SER A 141 17.55 -6.51 -3.01
N VAL A 142 17.19 -7.73 -2.60
CA VAL A 142 18.12 -8.88 -2.63
C VAL A 142 18.66 -9.11 -4.04
N ASP A 143 17.84 -8.92 -5.08
CA ASP A 143 18.28 -9.03 -6.47
C ASP A 143 19.40 -8.05 -6.82
N ARG A 144 19.33 -6.80 -6.33
CA ARG A 144 20.42 -5.83 -6.51
C ARG A 144 21.63 -6.19 -5.69
N TRP A 145 21.43 -6.62 -4.46
CA TRP A 145 22.54 -7.07 -3.61
C TRP A 145 23.34 -8.21 -4.25
N ARG A 146 22.66 -9.18 -4.88
CA ARG A 146 23.30 -10.31 -5.59
C ARG A 146 24.03 -9.88 -6.86
N LYS A 147 23.50 -8.91 -7.60
CA LYS A 147 24.06 -8.48 -8.90
C LYS A 147 25.11 -7.37 -8.81
N ALA A 148 25.01 -6.50 -7.81
CA ALA A 148 25.83 -5.31 -7.67
C ALA A 148 25.94 -4.90 -6.19
N LYS A 149 26.56 -5.77 -5.38
CA LYS A 149 26.69 -5.60 -3.93
C LYS A 149 27.31 -4.25 -3.54
N ASP A 150 28.38 -3.85 -4.21
CA ASP A 150 29.12 -2.62 -3.88
C ASP A 150 28.32 -1.35 -4.23
N HIS A 151 27.45 -1.44 -5.23
CA HIS A 151 26.57 -0.36 -5.67
C HIS A 151 25.15 -0.47 -5.09
N PHE A 152 24.94 -1.27 -4.03
CA PHE A 152 23.59 -1.54 -3.48
C PHE A 152 22.82 -0.26 -3.13
N TRP A 153 23.53 0.75 -2.63
CA TRP A 153 22.98 2.04 -2.19
C TRP A 153 22.84 3.08 -3.29
N GLU A 154 23.23 2.75 -4.52
CA GLU A 154 22.95 3.59 -5.68
C GLU A 154 21.57 3.27 -6.25
N PHE A 155 20.94 4.28 -6.85
CA PHE A 155 19.58 4.22 -7.37
C PHE A 155 19.55 4.46 -8.88
N PRO A 156 19.80 3.42 -9.71
CA PRO A 156 19.84 3.56 -11.16
C PRO A 156 18.57 4.20 -11.71
N ALA A 157 18.72 5.12 -12.65
CA ALA A 157 17.59 5.81 -13.24
C ALA A 157 16.79 4.88 -14.19
N ARG A 158 15.46 4.90 -14.07
CA ARG A 158 14.53 4.16 -14.95
C ARG A 158 13.33 5.03 -15.28
N ALA A 159 12.65 4.72 -16.39
CA ALA A 159 11.38 5.35 -16.73
C ALA A 159 10.35 5.10 -15.62
N PRO A 160 9.75 6.14 -15.01
CA PRO A 160 8.89 6.01 -13.82
C PRO A 160 7.43 5.68 -14.19
N TRP A 161 7.16 5.17 -15.38
CA TRP A 161 5.80 5.03 -15.91
C TRP A 161 4.87 4.23 -14.99
N ALA A 162 5.36 3.17 -14.32
CA ALA A 162 4.57 2.40 -13.36
C ALA A 162 4.21 3.20 -12.10
N LEU A 163 5.13 4.03 -11.60
CA LEU A 163 4.83 4.97 -10.51
C LEU A 163 3.83 6.04 -10.97
N ARG A 164 3.92 6.50 -12.23
CA ARG A 164 2.94 7.43 -12.80
C ARG A 164 1.54 6.83 -12.87
N LEU A 165 1.42 5.54 -13.19
CA LEU A 165 0.11 4.85 -13.15
C LEU A 165 -0.48 4.84 -11.74
N ILE A 166 0.31 4.55 -10.71
CA ILE A 166 -0.13 4.64 -9.31
C ILE A 166 -0.59 6.08 -8.97
N GLN A 167 0.18 7.08 -9.38
CA GLN A 167 -0.12 8.49 -9.12
C GLN A 167 -1.42 8.94 -9.81
N VAL A 168 -1.59 8.58 -11.08
CA VAL A 168 -2.80 8.88 -11.86
C VAL A 168 -3.99 8.15 -11.28
N GLN A 169 -3.87 6.85 -10.98
CA GLN A 169 -4.95 6.09 -10.35
C GLN A 169 -5.39 6.74 -9.05
N LEU A 170 -4.46 7.13 -8.17
CA LEU A 170 -4.82 7.78 -6.91
C LEU A 170 -5.60 9.09 -7.13
N SER A 171 -5.18 9.90 -8.11
CA SER A 171 -5.85 11.16 -8.44
C SER A 171 -7.26 10.92 -8.97
N VAL A 172 -7.42 9.94 -9.86
CA VAL A 172 -8.71 9.51 -10.41
C VAL A 172 -9.59 8.95 -9.30
N THR A 173 -9.05 8.14 -8.39
CA THR A 173 -9.78 7.60 -7.24
C THR A 173 -10.34 8.73 -6.39
N TYR A 174 -9.53 9.72 -5.99
CA TYR A 174 -10.03 10.85 -5.20
C TYR A 174 -11.07 11.67 -5.94
N ALA A 175 -10.84 12.00 -7.21
CA ALA A 175 -11.81 12.72 -8.02
C ALA A 175 -13.15 11.97 -8.11
N ALA A 176 -13.10 10.66 -8.36
CA ALA A 176 -14.29 9.81 -8.43
C ALA A 176 -15.00 9.70 -7.08
N THR A 177 -14.27 9.58 -5.97
CA THR A 177 -14.89 9.55 -4.64
C THR A 177 -15.56 10.88 -4.28
N VAL A 178 -14.93 12.02 -4.60
CA VAL A 178 -15.55 13.33 -4.39
C VAL A 178 -16.82 13.45 -5.24
N TRP A 179 -16.73 13.10 -6.53
CA TRP A 179 -17.88 13.12 -7.43
C TRP A 179 -19.04 12.26 -6.95
N ALA A 180 -18.76 11.06 -6.44
CA ALA A 180 -19.78 10.18 -5.87
C ALA A 180 -20.37 10.76 -4.57
N LYS A 181 -19.54 11.34 -3.70
CA LYS A 181 -19.97 11.86 -2.40
C LYS A 181 -20.81 13.13 -2.52
N VAL A 182 -20.47 14.06 -3.42
CA VAL A 182 -21.25 15.30 -3.60
C VAL A 182 -22.67 15.05 -4.14
N GLN A 183 -22.95 13.87 -4.69
CA GLN A 183 -24.31 13.46 -5.06
C GLN A 183 -25.14 12.98 -3.85
N GLY A 184 -24.49 12.68 -2.72
CA GLY A 184 -25.14 12.16 -1.52
C GLY A 184 -25.65 13.26 -0.58
N THR A 185 -26.88 13.13 -0.11
CA THR A 185 -27.53 14.10 0.80
C THR A 185 -26.79 14.26 2.13
N SER A 186 -26.27 13.17 2.70
CA SER A 186 -25.52 13.20 3.98
C SER A 186 -24.22 14.00 3.89
N TRP A 187 -23.55 13.96 2.75
CA TRP A 187 -22.33 14.73 2.48
C TRP A 187 -22.64 16.22 2.35
N ASN A 188 -23.66 16.56 1.55
CA ASN A 188 -24.10 17.94 1.35
C ASN A 188 -24.63 18.58 2.64
N ASN A 189 -25.26 17.80 3.52
CA ASN A 189 -25.75 18.27 4.81
C ASN A 189 -24.67 18.29 5.91
N GLY A 190 -23.43 17.86 5.63
CA GLY A 190 -22.33 17.85 6.60
C GLY A 190 -22.48 16.80 7.71
N THR A 191 -23.20 15.71 7.46
CA THR A 191 -23.52 14.68 8.47
C THR A 191 -22.86 13.33 8.19
N ALA A 192 -22.29 13.12 7.00
CA ALA A 192 -21.79 11.82 6.57
C ALA A 192 -20.73 11.22 7.50
N VAL A 193 -19.76 12.01 7.98
CA VAL A 193 -18.71 11.49 8.86
C VAL A 193 -19.27 11.10 10.23
N SER A 194 -20.22 11.86 10.77
CA SER A 194 -20.91 11.51 12.01
C SER A 194 -21.70 10.21 11.88
N TYR A 195 -22.35 9.94 10.74
CA TYR A 195 -22.98 8.64 10.49
C TYR A 195 -21.96 7.51 10.41
N ALA A 196 -20.88 7.69 9.65
CA ALA A 196 -19.85 6.68 9.49
C ALA A 196 -19.19 6.28 10.82
N LEU A 197 -18.94 7.25 11.71
CA LEU A 197 -18.35 7.01 13.03
C LEU A 197 -19.32 6.40 14.06
N ARG A 198 -20.61 6.28 13.74
CA ARG A 198 -21.65 5.71 14.63
C ARG A 198 -22.22 4.39 14.12
N LEU A 199 -21.66 3.85 13.03
CA LEU A 199 -22.08 2.57 12.51
C LEU A 199 -21.36 1.46 13.29
N GLY A 200 -22.06 0.87 14.26
CA GLY A 200 -21.48 -0.10 15.21
C GLY A 200 -20.81 -1.29 14.53
N ASP A 201 -21.38 -1.80 13.42
CA ASP A 201 -20.82 -2.92 12.67
C ASP A 201 -19.46 -2.63 12.03
N LEU A 202 -19.13 -1.35 11.80
CA LEU A 202 -17.85 -0.91 11.24
C LEU A 202 -16.97 -0.19 12.26
N GLU A 203 -17.38 -0.07 13.51
CA GLU A 203 -16.63 0.62 14.55
C GLU A 203 -15.42 -0.22 14.97
N ARG A 204 -14.22 0.37 14.90
CA ARG A 204 -12.98 -0.31 15.35
C ARG A 204 -12.58 0.09 16.76
N PHE A 205 -12.40 1.39 16.97
CA PHE A 205 -12.16 1.98 18.28
C PHE A 205 -13.20 3.06 18.52
N HIS A 206 -13.70 3.10 19.76
CA HIS A 206 -14.82 3.96 20.09
C HIS A 206 -14.46 5.44 19.99
N VAL A 207 -15.25 6.20 19.23
CA VAL A 207 -15.16 7.66 19.19
C VAL A 207 -16.13 8.26 20.19
N PRO A 208 -15.65 9.08 21.15
CA PRO A 208 -16.51 9.67 22.17
C PRO A 208 -17.74 10.40 21.60
N GLY A 209 -18.88 10.23 22.26
CA GLY A 209 -20.16 10.79 21.83
C GLY A 209 -20.14 12.30 21.58
N PHE A 210 -19.36 13.07 22.35
CA PHE A 210 -19.24 14.52 22.17
C PHE A 210 -18.61 14.93 20.84
N ILE A 211 -17.86 14.03 20.18
CA ILE A 211 -17.30 14.24 18.83
C ILE A 211 -18.35 13.86 17.80
N THR A 212 -18.96 12.68 17.94
CA THR A 212 -19.85 12.11 16.92
C THR A 212 -21.25 12.74 16.90
N HIS A 213 -21.73 13.32 18.01
CA HIS A 213 -23.06 13.93 18.11
C HIS A 213 -23.05 15.45 17.97
N ASN A 214 -21.87 16.08 17.95
CA ASN A 214 -21.75 17.52 17.78
C ASN A 214 -21.88 17.91 16.30
N LEU A 215 -22.91 18.70 15.99
CA LEU A 215 -23.23 19.17 14.63
C LEU A 215 -22.08 19.93 13.97
N LEU A 216 -21.41 20.82 14.71
CA LEU A 216 -20.30 21.62 14.19
C LEU A 216 -19.10 20.73 13.85
N ILE A 217 -18.72 19.82 14.75
CA ILE A 217 -17.62 18.87 14.52
C ILE A 217 -17.93 17.99 13.32
N SER A 218 -19.14 17.41 13.26
CA SER A 218 -19.58 16.60 12.11
C SER A 218 -19.47 17.36 10.79
N ASN A 219 -19.93 18.61 10.76
CA ASN A 219 -19.93 19.42 9.56
C ASN A 219 -18.50 19.72 9.10
N ILE A 220 -17.62 20.15 10.01
CA ILE A 220 -16.21 20.40 9.74
C ILE A 220 -15.51 19.14 9.23
N MET A 221 -15.73 17.98 9.86
CA MET A 221 -15.12 16.73 9.41
C MET A 221 -15.65 16.31 8.04
N THR A 222 -16.96 16.41 7.80
CA THR A 222 -17.58 15.98 6.54
C THR A 222 -17.14 16.85 5.37
N LEU A 223 -17.27 18.17 5.49
CA LEU A 223 -16.86 19.10 4.44
C LEU A 223 -15.34 19.17 4.32
N GLY A 224 -14.62 19.04 5.44
CA GLY A 224 -13.17 18.94 5.47
C GLY A 224 -12.64 17.72 4.72
N THR A 225 -13.28 16.55 4.88
CA THR A 225 -12.97 15.35 4.09
C THR A 225 -13.18 15.61 2.59
N LEU A 226 -14.29 16.22 2.17
CA LEU A 226 -14.51 16.55 0.76
C LEU A 226 -13.46 17.51 0.21
N ALA A 227 -13.15 18.58 0.95
CA ALA A 227 -12.15 19.56 0.55
C ALA A 227 -10.75 18.94 0.46
N LEU A 228 -10.40 18.06 1.42
CA LEU A 228 -9.12 17.36 1.43
C LEU A 228 -9.02 16.35 0.28
N GLU A 229 -10.07 15.56 0.03
CA GLU A 229 -10.08 14.60 -1.09
C GLU A 229 -10.01 15.32 -2.45
N ALA A 230 -10.73 16.43 -2.62
CA ALA A 230 -10.63 17.25 -3.82
C ALA A 230 -9.22 17.84 -3.99
N SER A 231 -8.61 18.28 -2.88
CA SER A 231 -7.23 18.75 -2.85
C SER A 231 -6.23 17.63 -3.20
N LEU A 232 -6.45 16.42 -2.72
CA LEU A 232 -5.63 15.25 -3.05
C LEU A 232 -5.80 14.80 -4.51
N ALA A 233 -6.96 15.02 -5.13
CA ALA A 233 -7.16 14.73 -6.54
C ALA A 233 -6.33 15.64 -7.46
N VAL A 234 -6.19 16.92 -7.11
CA VAL A 234 -5.62 17.96 -7.99
C VAL A 234 -4.30 18.52 -7.48
N LEU A 235 -4.28 19.04 -6.24
CA LEU A 235 -3.13 19.77 -5.68
C LEU A 235 -1.95 18.87 -5.34
N ILE A 236 -2.14 17.55 -5.27
CA ILE A 236 -1.04 16.58 -5.09
C ILE A 236 0.01 16.68 -6.22
N TRP A 237 -0.38 17.12 -7.42
CA TRP A 237 0.52 17.32 -8.55
C TRP A 237 1.36 18.60 -8.41
N ASN A 238 0.86 19.61 -7.69
CA ASN A 238 1.58 20.86 -7.44
C ASN A 238 2.72 20.62 -6.44
N ARG A 239 3.97 20.87 -6.85
CA ARG A 239 5.17 20.59 -6.03
C ARG A 239 5.18 21.31 -4.67
N LYS A 240 4.58 22.50 -4.56
CA LYS A 240 4.52 23.29 -3.32
C LYS A 240 3.40 22.81 -2.40
N ALA A 241 2.23 22.48 -2.95
CA ALA A 241 1.08 22.04 -2.16
C ALA A 241 1.16 20.57 -1.74
N ARG A 242 1.80 19.73 -2.55
CA ARG A 242 1.95 18.28 -2.36
C ARG A 242 2.30 17.82 -0.94
N PRO A 243 3.35 18.33 -0.27
CA PRO A 243 3.69 17.85 1.07
C PRO A 243 2.55 18.09 2.07
N TYR A 244 1.86 19.23 1.99
CA TYR A 244 0.77 19.57 2.90
C TYR A 244 -0.43 18.66 2.70
N VAL A 245 -0.88 18.46 1.45
CA VAL A 245 -2.03 17.58 1.17
C VAL A 245 -1.71 16.13 1.48
N LEU A 246 -0.47 15.67 1.27
CA LEU A 246 -0.04 14.32 1.67
C LEU A 246 -0.08 14.16 3.19
N VAL A 247 0.44 15.12 3.97
CA VAL A 247 0.41 15.06 5.44
C VAL A 247 -1.03 15.03 5.96
N LEU A 248 -1.89 15.92 5.46
CA LEU A 248 -3.31 15.92 5.83
C LEU A 248 -4.00 14.60 5.44
N GLY A 249 -3.69 14.08 4.25
CA GLY A 249 -4.16 12.77 3.81
C GLY A 249 -3.71 11.64 4.73
N VAL A 250 -2.46 11.66 5.20
CA VAL A 250 -1.93 10.66 6.15
C VAL A 250 -2.73 10.71 7.45
N PHE A 251 -2.95 11.90 8.01
CA PHE A 251 -3.78 12.05 9.22
C PHE A 251 -5.19 11.53 9.01
N MET A 252 -5.83 11.85 7.88
CA MET A 252 -7.15 11.36 7.54
C MET A 252 -7.18 9.83 7.46
N HIS A 253 -6.23 9.20 6.75
CA HIS A 253 -6.18 7.74 6.60
C HIS A 253 -5.83 7.01 7.89
N VAL A 254 -4.99 7.61 8.75
CA VAL A 254 -4.74 7.08 10.10
C VAL A 254 -6.01 7.17 10.94
N ALA A 255 -6.72 8.29 10.91
CA ALA A 255 -7.99 8.44 11.61
C ALA A 255 -9.04 7.43 11.12
N ILE A 256 -9.14 7.20 9.80
CA ILE A 256 -10.03 6.16 9.25
C ILE A 256 -9.60 4.78 9.76
N ALA A 257 -8.31 4.42 9.65
CA ALA A 257 -7.81 3.10 10.04
C ALA A 257 -7.99 2.77 11.53
N LEU A 258 -8.01 3.79 12.38
CA LEU A 258 -8.24 3.65 13.82
C LEU A 258 -9.73 3.53 14.15
N ASN A 259 -10.61 4.27 13.48
CA ASN A 259 -12.01 4.37 13.90
C ASN A 259 -12.98 3.51 13.08
N ILE A 260 -12.66 3.20 11.81
CA ILE A 260 -13.56 2.50 10.88
C ILE A 260 -12.88 1.25 10.32
N MET A 261 -13.57 0.11 10.40
CA MET A 261 -13.12 -1.18 9.84
C MET A 261 -13.26 -1.23 8.32
N VAL A 262 -12.35 -0.56 7.61
CA VAL A 262 -12.26 -0.56 6.13
C VAL A 262 -11.16 -1.50 5.58
N GLY A 263 -10.74 -2.47 6.39
CA GLY A 263 -9.68 -3.43 6.02
C GLY A 263 -8.35 -2.74 5.66
N PHE A 264 -7.79 -3.10 4.50
CA PHE A 264 -6.48 -2.62 4.05
C PHE A 264 -6.52 -1.34 3.21
N PHE A 265 -7.69 -0.71 3.05
CA PHE A 265 -7.85 0.48 2.21
C PHE A 265 -6.86 1.60 2.60
N SER A 266 -6.83 1.99 3.87
CA SER A 266 -5.94 3.06 4.35
C SER A 266 -4.46 2.72 4.12
N MET A 267 -4.05 1.47 4.37
CA MET A 267 -2.67 1.02 4.17
C MET A 267 -2.26 1.03 2.70
N ALA A 268 -3.18 0.64 1.80
CA ALA A 268 -2.97 0.68 0.37
C ALA A 268 -2.86 2.13 -0.15
N ILE A 269 -3.70 3.05 0.35
CA ILE A 269 -3.60 4.47 0.02
C ILE A 269 -2.29 5.08 0.52
N LEU A 270 -1.90 4.80 1.77
CA LEU A 270 -0.63 5.28 2.32
C LEU A 270 0.56 4.74 1.51
N THR A 271 0.49 3.51 1.00
CA THR A 271 1.48 2.96 0.07
C THR A 271 1.50 3.76 -1.25
N ALA A 272 0.34 4.09 -1.81
CA ALA A 272 0.25 4.91 -3.02
C ALA A 272 0.78 6.34 -2.81
N TYR A 273 0.63 6.92 -1.61
CA TYR A 273 1.21 8.22 -1.27
C TYR A 273 2.74 8.23 -1.36
N VAL A 274 3.40 7.12 -1.03
CA VAL A 274 4.85 6.99 -1.18
C VAL A 274 5.28 7.25 -2.63
N ALA A 275 4.46 6.87 -3.62
CA ALA A 275 4.75 7.11 -5.03
C ALA A 275 4.83 8.60 -5.39
N PHE A 276 4.25 9.51 -4.59
CA PHE A 276 4.32 10.96 -4.80
C PHE A 276 5.55 11.62 -4.18
N ILE A 277 6.31 10.90 -3.35
CA ILE A 277 7.55 11.40 -2.73
C ILE A 277 8.62 11.53 -3.84
N PRO A 278 9.19 12.74 -4.06
CA PRO A 278 10.22 12.95 -5.07
C PRO A 278 11.44 12.03 -4.84
N PRO A 279 12.02 11.44 -5.90
CA PRO A 279 13.18 10.55 -5.79
C PRO A 279 14.34 11.14 -5.00
N ASP A 280 14.68 12.42 -5.19
CA ASP A 280 15.76 13.09 -4.44
C ASP A 280 15.47 13.18 -2.93
N THR A 281 14.19 13.34 -2.58
CA THR A 281 13.77 13.33 -1.18
C THR A 281 13.82 11.93 -0.61
N MET A 282 13.36 10.93 -1.37
CA MET A 282 13.41 9.54 -0.95
C MET A 282 14.86 9.05 -0.77
N THR A 283 15.75 9.38 -1.70
CA THR A 283 17.19 9.05 -1.62
C THR A 283 17.78 9.59 -0.32
N ARG A 284 17.54 10.87 0.00
CA ARG A 284 18.01 11.48 1.27
C ARG A 284 17.43 10.80 2.50
N VAL A 285 16.16 10.39 2.48
CA VAL A 285 15.52 9.67 3.59
C VAL A 285 16.21 8.31 3.80
N VAL A 286 16.43 7.56 2.73
CA VAL A 286 17.09 6.25 2.78
C VAL A 286 18.54 6.37 3.25
N GLU A 287 19.29 7.36 2.75
CA GLU A 287 20.67 7.63 3.17
C GLU A 287 20.76 8.00 4.65
N ARG A 288 19.86 8.85 5.15
CA ARG A 288 19.78 9.19 6.58
C ARG A 288 19.48 7.97 7.44
N ALA A 289 18.55 7.11 7.00
CA ALA A 289 18.26 5.86 7.70
C ALA A 289 19.49 4.96 7.74
N ARG A 290 20.19 4.78 6.61
CA ARG A 290 21.45 4.02 6.52
C ARG A 290 22.51 4.53 7.50
N LEU A 291 22.77 5.85 7.53
CA LEU A 291 23.77 6.43 8.42
C LEU A 291 23.42 6.24 9.89
N ARG A 292 22.14 6.36 10.25
CA ARG A 292 21.66 6.11 11.61
C ARG A 292 21.88 4.65 12.02
N PHE A 293 21.57 3.69 11.14
CA PHE A 293 21.82 2.27 11.42
C PHE A 293 23.32 1.94 11.56
N ARG A 294 24.20 2.53 10.73
CA ARG A 294 25.65 2.34 10.86
C ARG A 294 26.19 2.89 12.17
N ARG A 295 25.79 4.11 12.55
CA ARG A 295 26.18 4.73 13.81
C ARG A 295 25.71 3.92 15.02
N SER A 296 24.50 3.38 15.00
CA SER A 296 24.00 2.49 16.06
C SER A 296 24.76 1.16 16.14
N ALA A 297 25.26 0.63 15.00
CA ALA A 297 26.05 -0.59 14.97
C ALA A 297 27.49 -0.37 15.47
N GLU A 298 28.09 0.78 15.19
CA GLU A 298 29.44 1.16 15.66
C GLU A 298 29.48 1.48 17.17
N ILE A 299 28.37 1.88 17.79
CA ILE A 299 28.27 2.21 19.22
C ILE A 299 28.16 0.94 20.13
N LYS A 300 28.22 -0.27 19.57
CA LYS A 300 28.35 -1.52 20.35
C LYS A 300 29.74 -2.17 20.22
N PRO A 301 30.78 -1.66 20.91
CA PRO A 301 31.78 -2.48 21.56
C PRO A 301 31.46 -2.48 23.06
N PHE A 302 31.02 -3.62 23.58
CA PHE A 302 31.01 -3.83 25.02
C PHE A 302 32.49 -3.95 25.43
N ASP A 303 33.04 -2.90 26.03
CA ASP A 303 34.33 -2.98 26.73
C ASP A 303 34.16 -3.92 27.92
N ALA A 304 34.42 -5.20 27.69
CA ALA A 304 34.75 -6.11 28.76
C ALA A 304 36.15 -5.69 29.27
N SER A 305 36.20 -4.71 30.18
CA SER A 305 37.41 -4.47 30.96
C SER A 305 37.79 -5.79 31.66
N PRO A 306 39.07 -6.22 31.61
CA PRO A 306 39.49 -7.41 32.31
C PRO A 306 39.27 -7.20 33.82
N VAL A 307 38.48 -8.08 34.42
CA VAL A 307 38.29 -8.16 35.87
C VAL A 307 39.68 -8.30 36.50
N ALA A 308 40.08 -7.33 37.32
CA ALA A 308 41.31 -7.38 38.07
C ALA A 308 41.31 -8.63 38.96
N THR A 309 42.31 -9.49 38.77
CA THR A 309 42.55 -10.65 39.64
C THR A 309 43.01 -10.13 41.01
N PRO A 310 42.40 -10.54 42.13
CA PRO A 310 42.91 -10.18 43.45
C PRO A 310 44.27 -10.86 43.65
N GLN A 311 45.29 -10.08 43.98
CA GLN A 311 46.58 -10.61 44.41
C GLN A 311 46.40 -11.34 45.75
N SER A 312 46.90 -12.57 45.80
CA SER A 312 46.99 -13.38 47.02
C SER A 312 48.03 -12.80 47.98
N THR A 313 47.61 -12.54 49.21
CA THR A 313 48.48 -12.43 50.40
C THR A 313 47.99 -13.38 51.46
#